data_AF-A0A971FGA9-F1
#
_entry.id   AF-A0A971FGA9-F1
#
_cell.length_a   1.000
_cell.length_b   1.000
_cell.length_c   1.000
_cell.angle_alpha   90.00
_cell.angle_beta   90.00
_cell.angle_gamma   90.00
#
_symmetry.space_group_name_H-M   'P 1'
#
loop_
_entity.id
_entity.type
_entity.pdbx_description
1 polymer ?
#
loop_
_entity_poly.entity_id
_entity_poly.type
_entity_poly.pdbx_seq_one_letter_code
_entity_poly.pdbx_strand_id
1 'polypeptide(L)'
;MRSVVLSAVAVALLLTACGPDKAAAPLPRFTQEEIAQFTIKPREGWGPIPFTASSAQIEQALGPTERKLQKNALEYMSLGMAFTVNDRGGISQMLFGRVCAESEDDALIKACRYKTPEGIGMLSGREQIIAAYGDPSSARPQGEMEELQYRELGMILTLRNGKVFHINLIPR
;
A
#
# COMPACT_ATOMS: atom_id res chain seq x y z
N MET A 1 22.16 76.52 -17.45
CA MET A 1 20.77 76.40 -17.94
C MET A 1 20.69 75.17 -18.84
N ARG A 2 19.79 74.22 -18.55
CA ARG A 2 19.08 73.29 -19.48
C ARG A 2 19.97 72.35 -20.35
N SER A 3 19.76 71.05 -20.49
CA SER A 3 18.77 70.08 -20.01
C SER A 3 19.35 68.66 -20.25
N VAL A 4 18.99 67.73 -19.36
CA VAL A 4 19.13 66.27 -19.51
C VAL A 4 17.95 65.74 -20.34
N VAL A 5 18.17 64.80 -21.26
CA VAL A 5 17.17 63.76 -21.60
C VAL A 5 17.87 62.46 -22.00
N LEU A 6 17.83 61.47 -21.09
CA LEU A 6 18.01 60.04 -21.39
C LEU A 6 16.75 59.52 -22.09
N SER A 7 16.89 58.81 -23.21
CA SER A 7 15.84 57.93 -23.73
C SER A 7 16.15 56.49 -23.37
N ALA A 8 15.49 55.99 -22.32
CA ALA A 8 15.39 54.56 -22.04
C ALA A 8 14.03 54.08 -22.57
N VAL A 9 14.05 53.20 -23.58
CA VAL A 9 12.87 52.47 -24.01
C VAL A 9 12.85 51.14 -23.25
N ALA A 10 12.09 51.10 -22.16
CA ALA A 10 11.74 49.86 -21.49
C ALA A 10 10.53 49.23 -22.21
N VAL A 11 10.76 48.13 -22.93
CA VAL A 11 9.67 47.29 -23.44
C VAL A 11 9.25 46.36 -22.32
N ALA A 12 8.12 46.67 -21.69
CA ALA A 12 7.48 45.81 -20.71
C ALA A 12 6.87 44.59 -21.41
N LEU A 13 7.46 43.40 -21.18
CA LEU A 13 6.79 42.13 -21.46
C LEU A 13 5.65 41.95 -20.43
N LEU A 14 4.42 42.14 -20.88
CA LEU A 14 3.22 41.73 -20.14
C LEU A 14 3.07 40.21 -20.26
N LEU A 15 3.62 39.47 -19.28
CA LEU A 15 3.29 38.07 -19.05
C LEU A 15 1.89 38.00 -18.43
N THR A 16 0.86 37.87 -19.27
CA THR A 16 -0.48 37.46 -18.83
C THR A 16 -0.63 35.97 -19.09
N ALA A 17 -0.35 35.17 -18.07
CA ALA A 17 -0.68 33.75 -18.04
C ALA A 17 -1.21 33.37 -16.65
N CYS A 18 -2.38 33.91 -16.27
CA CYS A 18 -3.22 33.25 -15.26
C CYS A 18 -3.96 32.11 -15.95
N GLY A 19 -3.29 30.97 -16.12
CA GLY A 19 -3.99 29.70 -16.22
C GLY A 19 -4.59 29.34 -14.85
N PRO A 20 -5.71 28.62 -14.78
CA PRO A 20 -6.21 28.12 -13.50
C PRO A 20 -5.12 27.21 -12.91
N ASP A 21 -4.60 27.59 -11.74
CA ASP A 21 -3.72 26.72 -10.97
C ASP A 21 -4.42 25.37 -10.82
N LYS A 22 -3.86 24.33 -11.44
CA LYS A 22 -4.16 22.96 -11.02
C LYS A 22 -3.76 22.91 -9.56
N ALA A 23 -4.76 23.00 -8.67
CA ALA A 23 -4.55 22.82 -7.24
C ALA A 23 -3.66 21.58 -7.06
N ALA A 24 -2.48 21.79 -6.47
CA ALA A 24 -1.57 20.69 -6.18
C ALA A 24 -2.34 19.62 -5.41
N ALA A 25 -2.16 18.35 -5.79
CA ALA A 25 -2.81 17.26 -5.07
C ALA A 25 -2.44 17.39 -3.58
N PRO A 26 -3.40 17.22 -2.66
CA PRO A 26 -3.12 17.29 -1.24
C PRO A 26 -2.00 16.31 -0.89
N LEU A 27 -1.07 16.76 -0.05
CA LEU A 27 0.02 15.91 0.40
C LEU A 27 -0.53 14.67 1.13
N PRO A 28 0.16 13.52 1.03
CA PRO A 28 -0.17 12.36 1.84
C PRO A 28 -0.24 12.73 3.31
N ARG A 29 -1.21 12.17 4.03
CA ARG A 29 -1.34 12.39 5.46
C ARG A 29 -0.15 11.86 6.25
N PHE A 30 0.46 10.76 5.80
CA PHE A 30 1.55 10.09 6.49
C PHE A 30 2.85 10.16 5.70
N THR A 31 3.98 10.32 6.40
CA THR A 31 5.30 10.23 5.78
C THR A 31 5.71 8.77 5.56
N GLN A 32 6.76 8.56 4.76
CA GLN A 32 7.29 7.22 4.51
C GLN A 32 7.86 6.58 5.79
N GLU A 33 8.41 7.38 6.69
CA GLU A 33 8.93 6.95 7.98
C GLU A 33 7.80 6.48 8.90
N GLU A 34 6.67 7.19 8.91
CA GLU A 34 5.48 6.79 9.68
C GLU A 34 4.88 5.50 9.11
N ILE A 35 4.72 5.43 7.79
CA ILE A 35 4.22 4.24 7.08
C ILE A 35 5.08 3.01 7.39
N ALA A 36 6.41 3.17 7.45
CA ALA A 36 7.32 2.07 7.76
C ALA A 36 7.12 1.48 9.17
N GLN A 37 6.46 2.18 10.08
CA GLN A 37 6.11 1.70 11.43
C GLN A 37 4.73 1.02 11.49
N PHE A 38 3.96 1.01 10.39
CA PHE A 38 2.63 0.43 10.39
C PHE A 38 2.67 -1.10 10.51
N THR A 39 1.72 -1.63 11.27
CA THR A 39 1.56 -3.06 11.49
C THR A 39 0.33 -3.60 10.76
N ILE A 40 0.42 -4.83 10.28
CA ILE A 40 -0.70 -5.61 9.77
C ILE A 40 -1.55 -6.02 10.97
N LYS A 41 -2.83 -5.64 11.02
CA LYS A 41 -3.72 -5.95 12.14
C LYS A 41 -4.87 -6.82 11.62
N PRO A 42 -4.77 -8.16 11.75
CA PRO A 42 -5.86 -9.04 11.31
C PRO A 42 -7.21 -8.57 11.87
N ARG A 43 -8.26 -8.64 11.04
CA ARG A 43 -9.63 -8.13 11.31
C ARG A 43 -9.81 -6.61 11.39
N GLU A 44 -8.75 -5.84 11.66
CA GLU A 44 -8.85 -4.38 11.80
C GLU A 44 -8.43 -3.65 10.52
N GLY A 45 -7.31 -4.07 9.92
CA GLY A 45 -6.74 -3.46 8.72
C GLY A 45 -5.22 -3.36 8.78
N TRP A 46 -4.67 -2.19 8.43
CA TRP A 46 -3.23 -1.94 8.45
C TRP A 46 -2.89 -0.53 8.89
N GLY A 47 -2.07 -0.41 9.93
CA GLY A 47 -1.76 0.87 10.56
C GLY A 47 -3.05 1.64 10.93
N PRO A 48 -3.23 2.87 10.40
CA PRO A 48 -4.43 3.69 10.58
C PRO A 48 -5.49 3.47 9.48
N ILE A 49 -5.30 2.53 8.55
CA ILE A 49 -6.24 2.24 7.45
C ILE A 49 -7.15 1.08 7.86
N PRO A 50 -8.41 1.35 8.28
CA PRO A 50 -9.36 0.29 8.60
C PRO A 50 -9.99 -0.29 7.33
N PHE A 51 -10.60 -1.47 7.43
CA PHE A 51 -11.36 -2.06 6.32
C PHE A 51 -12.52 -1.19 5.80
N THR A 52 -13.03 -0.25 6.59
CA THR A 52 -14.08 0.68 6.14
C THR A 52 -13.56 1.81 5.26
N ALA A 53 -12.25 1.92 5.04
CA ALA A 53 -11.68 2.99 4.23
C ALA A 53 -12.09 2.87 2.75
N SER A 54 -12.46 3.99 2.16
CA SER A 54 -12.69 4.15 0.72
C SER A 54 -11.38 4.43 -0.04
N SER A 55 -11.40 4.29 -1.36
CA SER A 55 -10.25 4.64 -2.21
C SER A 55 -9.71 6.04 -1.96
N ALA A 56 -10.62 7.03 -1.81
CA ALA A 56 -10.23 8.42 -1.55
C ALA A 56 -9.54 8.59 -0.19
N GLN A 57 -9.98 7.87 0.85
CA GLN A 57 -9.33 7.91 2.16
C GLN A 57 -7.96 7.24 2.14
N ILE A 58 -7.80 6.16 1.37
CA ILE A 58 -6.50 5.50 1.19
C ILE A 58 -5.54 6.42 0.44
N GLU A 59 -5.97 7.01 -0.68
CA GLU A 59 -5.14 7.93 -1.47
C GLU A 59 -4.83 9.23 -0.69
N GLN A 60 -5.74 9.71 0.15
CA GLN A 60 -5.46 10.83 1.05
C GLN A 60 -4.40 10.44 2.10
N ALA A 61 -4.41 9.20 2.58
CA ALA A 61 -3.47 8.75 3.59
C ALA A 61 -2.07 8.51 3.03
N LEU A 62 -1.99 7.85 1.87
CA LEU A 62 -0.74 7.31 1.31
C LEU A 62 -0.22 8.09 0.10
N GLY A 63 -1.03 9.00 -0.45
CA GLY A 63 -0.79 9.60 -1.76
C GLY A 63 -1.44 8.78 -2.89
N PRO A 64 -1.29 9.24 -4.15
CA PRO A 64 -1.81 8.50 -5.29
C PRO A 64 -1.14 7.13 -5.41
N THR A 65 -1.92 6.11 -5.76
CA THR A 65 -1.39 4.78 -6.10
C THR A 65 -0.49 4.84 -7.34
N GLU A 66 0.57 4.02 -7.39
CA GLU A 66 1.44 3.99 -8.58
C GLU A 66 0.82 3.19 -9.74
N ARG A 67 -0.13 2.27 -9.45
CA ARG A 67 -0.81 1.48 -10.50
C ARG A 67 -2.26 1.15 -10.14
N LYS A 68 -3.16 1.36 -11.10
CA LYS A 68 -4.55 0.90 -11.07
C LYS A 68 -4.74 -0.18 -12.12
N LEU A 69 -4.74 -1.45 -11.72
CA LEU A 69 -5.00 -2.57 -12.66
C LEU A 69 -6.48 -2.68 -13.03
N GLN A 70 -7.37 -2.25 -12.14
CA GLN A 70 -8.82 -2.23 -12.31
C GLN A 70 -9.39 -1.00 -11.61
N LYS A 71 -10.69 -0.70 -11.84
CA LYS A 71 -11.39 0.43 -11.22
C LYS A 71 -11.22 0.48 -9.69
N ASN A 72 -11.12 -0.70 -9.08
CA ASN A 72 -11.24 -0.91 -7.64
C ASN A 72 -9.95 -1.41 -6.99
N ALA A 73 -8.85 -1.57 -7.75
CA ALA A 73 -7.57 -2.06 -7.26
C ALA A 73 -6.55 -0.91 -7.19
N LEU A 74 -6.03 -0.64 -5.99
CA LEU A 74 -5.01 0.37 -5.73
C LEU A 74 -3.73 -0.33 -5.34
N GLU A 75 -2.69 -0.21 -6.15
CA GLU A 75 -1.40 -0.86 -5.88
C GLU A 75 -0.37 0.16 -5.42
N TYR A 76 0.22 -0.11 -4.27
CA TYR A 76 1.30 0.64 -3.67
C TYR A 76 2.58 -0.19 -3.80
N MET A 77 3.14 -0.22 -5.01
CA MET A 77 4.27 -1.08 -5.38
C MET A 77 5.51 -0.75 -4.56
N SER A 78 5.74 0.54 -4.26
CA SER A 78 6.84 0.99 -3.40
C SER A 78 6.70 0.52 -1.95
N LEU A 79 5.47 0.19 -1.55
CA LEU A 79 5.11 -0.32 -0.22
C LEU A 79 4.92 -1.85 -0.22
N GLY A 80 5.03 -2.52 -1.38
CA GLY A 80 4.85 -3.96 -1.50
C GLY A 80 3.42 -4.41 -1.18
N MET A 81 2.41 -3.59 -1.46
CA MET A 81 1.03 -3.89 -1.08
C MET A 81 -0.02 -3.40 -2.07
N ALA A 82 -1.23 -3.90 -1.94
CA ALA A 82 -2.39 -3.45 -2.71
C ALA A 82 -3.68 -3.52 -1.88
N PHE A 83 -4.66 -2.73 -2.30
CA PHE A 83 -6.02 -2.73 -1.77
C PHE A 83 -6.99 -3.05 -2.89
N THR A 84 -7.99 -3.88 -2.59
CA THR A 84 -9.21 -3.96 -3.41
C THR A 84 -10.36 -3.33 -2.63
N VAL A 85 -11.04 -2.37 -3.25
CA VAL A 85 -12.15 -1.61 -2.64
C VAL A 85 -13.46 -2.02 -3.31
N ASN A 86 -14.50 -2.31 -2.55
CA ASN A 86 -15.79 -2.70 -3.11
C ASN A 86 -16.57 -1.47 -3.65
N ASP A 87 -17.56 -1.70 -4.53
CA ASP A 87 -18.36 -0.62 -5.14
C ASP A 87 -19.23 0.17 -4.15
N ARG A 88 -19.50 -0.39 -2.96
CA ARG A 88 -20.28 0.24 -1.87
C ARG A 88 -19.40 1.08 -0.93
N GLY A 89 -18.09 1.11 -1.18
CA GLY A 89 -17.10 1.68 -0.26
C GLY A 89 -16.61 0.67 0.78
N GLY A 90 -15.34 0.81 1.16
CA GLY A 90 -14.65 -0.13 2.04
C GLY A 90 -13.76 -1.11 1.28
N ILE A 91 -12.70 -1.53 1.94
CA ILE A 91 -11.70 -2.47 1.43
C ILE A 91 -12.27 -3.89 1.54
N SER A 92 -12.35 -4.60 0.43
CA SER A 92 -12.69 -6.02 0.40
C SER A 92 -11.48 -6.92 0.61
N GLN A 93 -10.26 -6.46 0.29
CA GLN A 93 -9.02 -7.20 0.51
C GLN A 93 -7.83 -6.24 0.69
N MET A 94 -6.95 -6.56 1.65
CA MET A 94 -5.62 -5.96 1.77
C MET A 94 -4.58 -7.03 1.45
N LEU A 95 -3.73 -6.74 0.48
CA LEU A 95 -2.77 -7.67 -0.10
C LEU A 95 -1.36 -7.17 0.22
N PHE A 96 -0.53 -8.02 0.79
CA PHE A 96 0.86 -7.72 1.12
C PHE A 96 1.78 -8.73 0.44
N GLY A 97 2.89 -8.28 -0.13
CA GLY A 97 3.77 -9.12 -0.95
C GLY A 97 3.10 -9.53 -2.26
N ARG A 98 3.36 -10.76 -2.71
CA ARG A 98 2.91 -11.23 -4.03
C ARG A 98 2.67 -12.74 -4.06
N VAL A 99 1.47 -13.15 -4.46
CA VAL A 99 1.07 -14.57 -4.63
C VAL A 99 1.95 -15.28 -5.67
N CYS A 100 2.22 -14.63 -6.80
CA CYS A 100 2.96 -15.21 -7.92
C CYS A 100 4.46 -14.83 -7.92
N ALA A 101 5.05 -14.50 -6.77
CA ALA A 101 6.50 -14.26 -6.70
C ALA A 101 7.25 -15.55 -7.06
N GLU A 102 8.23 -15.46 -7.95
CA GLU A 102 9.02 -16.62 -8.36
C GLU A 102 10.18 -16.91 -7.39
N SER A 103 10.60 -15.92 -6.60
CA SER A 103 11.69 -16.02 -5.64
C SER A 103 11.50 -15.11 -4.43
N GLU A 104 12.30 -15.33 -3.38
CA GLU A 104 12.40 -14.44 -2.21
C GLU A 104 12.94 -13.05 -2.57
N ASP A 105 13.54 -12.92 -3.75
CA ASP A 105 14.14 -11.68 -4.26
C ASP A 105 13.16 -10.76 -4.99
N ASP A 106 11.87 -11.14 -5.10
CA ASP A 106 10.84 -10.34 -5.75
C ASP A 106 10.72 -8.94 -5.10
N ALA A 107 10.63 -7.91 -5.96
CA ALA A 107 10.63 -6.52 -5.52
C ALA A 107 9.48 -6.18 -4.56
N LEU A 108 8.30 -6.80 -4.72
CA LEU A 108 7.17 -6.56 -3.83
C LEU A 108 7.37 -7.20 -2.46
N ILE A 109 8.05 -8.34 -2.41
CA ILE A 109 8.40 -8.99 -1.14
C ILE A 109 9.40 -8.13 -0.38
N LYS A 110 10.44 -7.62 -1.07
CA LYS A 110 11.42 -6.70 -0.48
C LYS A 110 10.84 -5.36 -0.03
N ALA A 111 9.87 -4.84 -0.78
CA ALA A 111 9.19 -3.60 -0.45
C ALA A 111 8.24 -3.75 0.74
N CYS A 112 7.61 -4.92 0.91
CA CYS A 112 6.68 -5.20 2.00
C CYS A 112 7.41 -5.44 3.32
N ARG A 113 7.63 -4.36 4.08
CA ARG A 113 8.33 -4.39 5.38
C ARG A 113 7.42 -4.62 6.59
N TYR A 114 6.12 -4.79 6.37
CA TYR A 114 5.14 -4.82 7.45
C TYR A 114 5.05 -6.19 8.12
N LYS A 115 4.77 -6.15 9.42
CA LYS A 115 4.57 -7.33 10.26
C LYS A 115 3.32 -7.17 11.10
N THR A 116 2.76 -8.28 11.55
CA THR A 116 1.74 -8.29 12.59
C THR A 116 2.35 -7.99 13.96
N PRO A 117 1.54 -7.68 14.99
CA PRO A 117 2.02 -7.56 16.37
C PRO A 117 2.80 -8.78 16.88
N GLU A 118 2.46 -9.97 16.39
CA GLU A 118 3.13 -11.25 16.68
C GLU A 118 4.43 -11.43 15.89
N GLY A 119 4.80 -10.47 15.04
CA GLY A 119 6.04 -10.47 14.27
C GLY A 119 5.98 -11.25 12.96
N ILE A 120 4.80 -11.70 12.53
CA ILE A 120 4.62 -12.43 11.26
C ILE A 120 4.58 -11.44 10.10
N GLY A 121 5.44 -11.64 9.10
CA GLY A 121 5.49 -10.83 7.89
C GLY A 121 6.03 -11.65 6.72
N MET A 122 6.51 -10.96 5.68
CA MET A 122 7.22 -11.63 4.59
C MET A 122 8.41 -12.44 5.12
N LEU A 123 8.61 -13.62 4.52
CA LEU A 123 9.67 -14.59 4.83
C LEU A 123 9.57 -15.26 6.22
N SER A 124 8.54 -14.98 7.02
CA SER A 124 8.26 -15.75 8.23
C SER A 124 8.02 -17.22 7.90
N GLY A 125 8.59 -18.13 8.70
CA GLY A 125 8.47 -19.57 8.49
C GLY A 125 7.18 -20.15 9.04
N ARG A 126 6.73 -21.29 8.49
CA ARG A 126 5.54 -22.01 8.94
C ARG A 126 5.49 -22.22 10.44
N GLU A 127 6.58 -22.68 11.06
CA GLU A 127 6.63 -22.93 12.50
C GLU A 127 6.41 -21.65 13.33
N GLN A 128 6.92 -20.50 12.88
CA GLN A 128 6.69 -19.21 13.53
C GLN A 128 5.21 -18.82 13.46
N ILE A 129 4.56 -19.08 12.33
CA ILE A 129 3.14 -18.80 12.14
C ILE A 129 2.30 -19.66 13.10
N ILE A 130 2.58 -20.97 13.17
CA ILE A 130 1.86 -21.89 14.06
C ILE A 130 2.09 -21.51 15.53
N ALA A 131 3.31 -21.10 15.90
CA ALA A 131 3.60 -20.62 17.25
C ALA A 131 2.84 -19.33 17.60
N ALA A 132 2.61 -18.43 16.63
CA ALA A 132 1.90 -17.17 16.83
C ALA A 132 0.37 -17.34 16.85
N TYR A 133 -0.19 -18.19 15.99
CA TYR A 133 -1.63 -18.24 15.73
C TYR A 133 -2.29 -19.59 15.99
N GLY A 134 -1.52 -20.62 16.33
CA GLY A 134 -1.98 -22.00 16.39
C GLY A 134 -2.20 -22.61 15.00
N ASP A 135 -2.94 -23.71 14.94
CA ASP A 135 -3.23 -24.39 13.67
C ASP A 135 -4.18 -23.57 12.77
N PRO A 136 -3.96 -23.56 11.45
CA PRO A 136 -4.86 -22.90 10.53
C PRO A 136 -6.20 -23.64 10.44
N SER A 137 -7.27 -22.91 10.15
CA SER A 137 -8.59 -23.49 9.87
C SER A 137 -8.58 -24.40 8.64
N SER A 138 -7.66 -24.17 7.69
CA SER A 138 -7.33 -25.11 6.62
C SER A 138 -5.94 -24.85 6.08
N ALA A 139 -5.25 -25.90 5.64
CA ALA A 139 -3.99 -25.83 4.90
C ALA A 139 -4.13 -26.53 3.55
N ARG A 140 -3.66 -25.91 2.47
CA ARG A 140 -3.73 -26.44 1.10
C ARG A 140 -2.35 -26.41 0.44
N PRO A 141 -1.63 -27.54 0.38
CA PRO A 141 -0.37 -27.62 -0.35
C PRO A 141 -0.63 -27.68 -1.87
N GLN A 142 0.23 -27.01 -2.64
CA GLN A 142 0.24 -27.01 -4.10
C GLN A 142 1.67 -26.89 -4.62
N GLY A 143 2.33 -28.03 -4.81
CA GLY A 143 3.75 -28.07 -5.19
C GLY A 143 4.61 -27.45 -4.11
N GLU A 144 5.41 -26.45 -4.47
CA GLU A 144 6.25 -25.70 -3.53
C GLU A 144 5.48 -24.65 -2.72
N MET A 145 4.21 -24.40 -3.08
CA MET A 145 3.35 -23.42 -2.41
C MET A 145 2.42 -24.08 -1.41
N GLU A 146 2.00 -23.30 -0.43
CA GLU A 146 1.01 -23.71 0.55
C GLU A 146 0.14 -22.52 0.98
N GLU A 147 -1.17 -22.70 1.01
CA GLU A 147 -2.10 -21.70 1.54
C GLU A 147 -2.56 -22.08 2.95
N LEU A 148 -2.38 -21.18 3.92
CA LEU A 148 -2.85 -21.31 5.30
C LEU A 148 -3.97 -20.31 5.54
N GLN A 149 -5.18 -20.82 5.81
CA GLN A 149 -6.34 -19.98 6.11
C GLN A 149 -6.59 -19.93 7.62
N TYR A 150 -6.56 -18.73 8.19
CA TYR A 150 -6.97 -18.44 9.57
C TYR A 150 -8.31 -17.73 9.53
N ARG A 151 -9.40 -18.51 9.52
CA ARG A 151 -10.73 -17.94 9.29
C ARG A 151 -11.07 -16.91 10.34
N GLU A 152 -10.83 -17.20 11.62
CA GLU A 152 -11.15 -16.31 12.75
C GLU A 152 -10.41 -14.97 12.72
N LEU A 153 -9.25 -14.95 12.06
CA LEU A 153 -8.43 -13.75 11.86
C LEU A 153 -8.77 -13.00 10.56
N GLY A 154 -9.59 -13.58 9.69
CA GLY A 154 -9.83 -13.03 8.35
C GLY A 154 -8.53 -12.96 7.53
N MET A 155 -7.64 -13.94 7.68
CA MET A 155 -6.29 -13.90 7.13
C MET A 155 -5.98 -15.17 6.34
N ILE A 156 -5.34 -15.00 5.18
CA ILE A 156 -4.75 -16.07 4.40
C ILE A 156 -3.26 -15.76 4.22
N LEU A 157 -2.43 -16.75 4.51
CA LEU A 157 -0.98 -16.69 4.31
C LEU A 157 -0.64 -17.66 3.18
N THR A 158 0.00 -17.16 2.12
CA THR A 158 0.57 -18.03 1.09
C THR A 158 2.06 -18.16 1.34
N LEU A 159 2.48 -19.40 1.48
CA LEU A 159 3.85 -19.79 1.67
C LEU A 159 4.43 -20.37 0.38
N ARG A 160 5.73 -20.22 0.20
CA ARG A 160 6.52 -20.96 -0.78
C ARG A 160 7.76 -21.49 -0.07
N ASN A 161 8.10 -22.77 -0.25
CA ASN A 161 9.22 -23.39 0.45
C ASN A 161 9.17 -23.14 1.98
N GLY A 162 7.95 -23.15 2.55
CA GLY A 162 7.70 -22.99 3.98
C GLY A 162 7.82 -21.57 4.56
N LYS A 163 8.04 -20.52 3.74
CA LYS A 163 8.07 -19.12 4.20
C LYS A 163 6.95 -18.29 3.60
N VAL A 164 6.54 -17.19 4.21
CA VAL A 164 5.46 -16.30 3.70
C VAL A 164 5.93 -15.44 2.52
N PHE A 165 5.14 -15.39 1.45
CA PHE A 165 5.36 -14.53 0.27
C PHE A 165 4.15 -13.64 -0.01
N HIS A 166 3.00 -13.98 0.59
CA HIS A 166 1.79 -13.21 0.48
C HIS A 166 0.96 -13.28 1.76
N ILE A 167 0.41 -12.14 2.17
CA ILE A 167 -0.61 -12.05 3.22
C ILE A 167 -1.82 -11.38 2.60
N ASN A 168 -2.98 -12.01 2.73
CA ASN A 168 -4.26 -11.45 2.33
C ASN A 168 -5.15 -11.30 3.56
N LEU A 169 -5.50 -10.06 3.91
CA LEU A 169 -6.51 -9.79 4.91
C LEU A 169 -7.86 -9.52 4.24
N ILE A 170 -8.90 -10.17 4.74
CA ILE A 170 -10.26 -10.10 4.24
C ILE A 170 -11.17 -9.69 5.41
N PRO A 171 -12.01 -8.64 5.25
CA PRO A 171 -12.99 -8.27 6.26
C PRO A 171 -13.99 -9.42 6.45
N ARG A 172 -14.45 -9.59 7.69
CA ARG A 172 -15.55 -10.52 7.99
C ARG A 172 -16.92 -9.86 7.87
#